data_AF-A0A5D2KSG4-F1
#
_entry.id   AF-A0A5D2KSG4-F1
#
_cell.length_a   1.000
_cell.length_b   1.000
_cell.length_c   1.000
_cell.angle_alpha   90.00
_cell.angle_beta   90.00
_cell.angle_gamma   90.00
#
_symmetry.space_group_name_H-M   'P 1'
#
loop_
_entity.id
_entity.type
_entity.pdbx_description
1 polymer ?
#
loop_
_entity_poly.entity_id
_entity_poly.type
_entity_poly.pdbx_seq_one_letter_code
_entity_poly.pdbx_strand_id
1 'polypeptide(L)'
;MSSIGTGYDLSVTTFSPDGRVFQIEYASKAVDNSGTVIGIKCKDGIVMGVEKLIASKMMLPGSNRRILPVHRHSGMAVAGLAADGRQIVARAKSEATSYQSVYGEPIPVKELAERVASYVHLCTLYWWLRPFGCGVILGGYDRDGPQLYMVEPSGISYRYFGAAVGKGKQAAKTEIEKLKLSEMTCREGVIEVAKIS
;
A
#
# COMPACT_ATOMS: atom_id res chain seq x y z
N MET A 1 -20.34 -4.93 -23.25
CA MET A 1 -20.00 -3.90 -22.23
C MET A 1 -20.53 -2.57 -22.74
N SER A 2 -21.63 -2.08 -22.18
CA SER A 2 -22.17 -0.77 -22.53
C SER A 2 -21.18 0.31 -22.10
N SER A 3 -20.69 1.06 -23.09
CA SER A 3 -19.73 2.14 -22.92
C SER A 3 -20.41 3.36 -22.29
N ILE A 4 -20.47 3.40 -20.96
CA ILE A 4 -20.94 4.58 -20.20
C ILE A 4 -19.88 5.72 -20.25
N GLY A 5 -18.69 5.48 -20.81
CA GLY A 5 -17.55 6.38 -20.70
C GLY A 5 -16.90 6.85 -22.01
N THR A 6 -17.56 6.78 -23.17
CA THR A 6 -16.93 7.24 -24.44
C THR A 6 -16.50 8.71 -24.33
N GLY A 7 -15.21 8.96 -24.07
CA GLY A 7 -14.58 10.28 -24.00
C GLY A 7 -14.19 10.76 -22.59
N TYR A 8 -14.83 10.29 -21.53
CA TYR A 8 -14.55 10.75 -20.15
C TYR A 8 -13.43 9.96 -19.46
N ASP A 9 -13.01 8.86 -20.04
CA ASP A 9 -11.99 7.98 -19.48
C ASP A 9 -10.61 8.13 -20.12
N LEU A 10 -10.41 9.14 -20.99
CA LEU A 10 -9.14 9.36 -21.69
C LEU A 10 -8.07 10.07 -20.82
N SER A 11 -8.49 10.85 -19.83
CA SER A 11 -7.60 11.63 -18.96
C SER A 11 -8.00 11.48 -17.49
N VAL A 12 -7.02 11.69 -16.59
CA VAL A 12 -7.24 11.76 -15.14
C VAL A 12 -7.94 13.05 -14.70
N THR A 13 -7.84 14.11 -15.49
CA THR A 13 -8.39 15.45 -15.17
C THR A 13 -9.85 15.61 -15.61
N THR A 14 -10.42 14.60 -16.27
CA THR A 14 -11.77 14.65 -16.81
C THR A 14 -12.71 13.92 -15.86
N PHE A 15 -13.66 14.67 -15.29
CA PHE A 15 -14.73 14.09 -14.47
C PHE A 15 -15.84 13.53 -15.36
N SER A 16 -16.38 12.37 -14.97
CA SER A 16 -17.60 11.84 -15.55
C SER A 16 -18.82 12.68 -15.15
N PRO A 17 -19.96 12.55 -15.85
CA PRO A 17 -21.22 13.19 -15.44
C PRO A 17 -21.65 12.84 -14.01
N ASP A 18 -21.22 11.68 -13.49
CA ASP A 18 -21.48 11.22 -12.12
C ASP A 18 -20.44 11.71 -11.09
N GLY A 19 -19.50 12.58 -11.49
CA GLY A 19 -18.45 13.11 -10.62
C GLY A 19 -17.30 12.13 -10.33
N ARG A 20 -17.13 11.09 -11.15
CA ARG A 20 -16.11 10.04 -10.97
C ARG A 20 -14.91 10.27 -11.88
N VAL A 21 -13.76 9.75 -11.47
CA VAL A 21 -12.53 9.75 -12.29
C VAL A 21 -12.20 8.31 -12.69
N PHE A 22 -12.55 7.94 -13.93
CA PHE A 22 -12.45 6.55 -14.39
C PHE A 22 -11.01 6.01 -14.42
N GLN A 23 -10.02 6.84 -14.72
CA GLN A 23 -8.61 6.42 -14.72
C GLN A 23 -8.12 5.93 -13.35
N ILE A 24 -8.60 6.53 -12.26
CA ILE A 24 -8.27 6.07 -10.90
C ILE A 24 -8.92 4.71 -10.62
N GLU A 25 -10.17 4.51 -11.06
CA GLU A 25 -10.85 3.22 -10.90
C GLU A 25 -10.19 2.11 -11.70
N TYR A 26 -9.68 2.41 -12.89
CA TYR A 26 -8.90 1.47 -13.69
C TYR A 26 -7.58 1.12 -13.00
N ALA A 27 -6.89 2.10 -12.40
CA ALA A 27 -5.70 1.86 -11.60
C ALA A 27 -6.01 0.96 -10.38
N SER A 28 -7.10 1.22 -9.66
CA SER A 28 -7.54 0.37 -8.54
C SER A 28 -7.87 -1.05 -8.98
N LYS A 29 -8.51 -1.24 -10.14
CA LYS A 29 -8.74 -2.58 -10.73
C LYS A 29 -7.42 -3.29 -11.08
N ALA A 30 -6.40 -2.56 -11.53
CA ALA A 30 -5.08 -3.14 -11.78
C ALA A 30 -4.41 -3.62 -10.47
N VAL A 31 -4.58 -2.88 -9.37
CA VAL A 31 -4.12 -3.30 -8.04
C VAL A 31 -4.86 -4.56 -7.58
N ASP A 32 -6.17 -4.62 -7.81
CA ASP A 32 -6.99 -5.79 -7.46
C ASP A 32 -6.60 -7.06 -8.22
N ASN A 33 -5.96 -6.95 -9.39
CA ASN A 33 -5.46 -8.11 -10.13
C ASN A 33 -4.06 -8.57 -9.68
N SER A 34 -3.43 -7.87 -8.73
CA SER A 34 -2.09 -8.19 -8.24
C SER A 34 -2.09 -9.19 -7.09
N GLY A 35 -0.93 -9.82 -6.84
CA GLY A 35 -0.76 -10.75 -5.71
C GLY A 35 -1.03 -10.06 -4.38
N THR A 36 -1.64 -10.80 -3.45
CA THR A 36 -2.21 -10.26 -2.22
C THR A 36 -1.14 -9.74 -1.26
N VAL A 37 -1.42 -8.62 -0.60
CA VAL A 37 -0.60 -8.00 0.44
C VAL A 37 -1.48 -7.79 1.66
N ILE A 38 -0.98 -8.20 2.81
CA ILE A 38 -1.68 -8.12 4.09
C ILE A 38 -0.78 -7.43 5.10
N GLY A 39 -1.36 -6.58 5.94
CA GLY A 39 -0.72 -6.02 7.11
C GLY A 39 -1.64 -6.13 8.32
N ILE A 40 -1.10 -6.52 9.46
CA ILE A 40 -1.82 -6.54 10.74
C ILE A 40 -1.02 -5.79 11.80
N LYS A 41 -1.73 -5.03 12.62
CA LYS A 41 -1.21 -4.39 13.83
C LYS A 41 -1.40 -5.34 15.00
N CYS A 42 -0.29 -5.77 15.59
CA CYS A 42 -0.25 -6.54 16.83
C CYS A 42 0.01 -5.60 18.03
N LYS A 43 -0.03 -6.13 19.25
CA LYS A 43 0.22 -5.32 20.47
C LYS A 43 1.65 -4.79 20.56
N ASP A 44 2.61 -5.58 20.09
CA ASP A 44 4.05 -5.38 20.21
C ASP A 44 4.68 -4.86 18.91
N GLY A 45 3.93 -4.81 17.80
CA GLY A 45 4.47 -4.41 16.51
C GLY A 45 3.51 -4.62 15.34
N ILE A 46 4.07 -4.72 14.14
CA ILE A 46 3.32 -4.87 12.89
C ILE A 46 3.90 -6.03 12.12
N VAL A 47 3.01 -6.84 11.56
CA VAL A 47 3.37 -7.94 10.67
C VAL A 47 2.80 -7.67 9.29
N MET A 48 3.63 -7.78 8.26
CA MET A 48 3.22 -7.68 6.87
C MET A 48 3.54 -8.98 6.14
N GLY A 49 2.58 -9.46 5.36
CA GLY A 49 2.70 -10.63 4.49
C GLY A 49 2.46 -10.23 3.04
N VAL A 50 3.21 -10.83 2.13
CA VAL A 50 3.01 -10.65 0.70
C VAL A 50 3.04 -12.00 0.00
N GLU A 51 1.98 -12.26 -0.75
CA GLU A 51 1.91 -13.37 -1.68
C GLU A 51 2.86 -13.08 -2.86
N LYS A 52 3.79 -14.00 -3.10
CA LYS A 52 4.74 -13.92 -4.23
C LYS A 52 4.45 -15.03 -5.23
N LEU A 53 3.87 -14.63 -6.36
CA LEU A 53 3.68 -15.52 -7.51
C LEU A 53 5.03 -15.80 -8.19
N ILE A 54 5.43 -17.07 -8.25
CA ILE A 54 6.65 -17.50 -8.91
C ILE A 54 6.30 -17.88 -10.36
N ALA A 55 6.62 -17.00 -11.31
CA ALA A 55 6.32 -17.22 -12.72
C ALA A 55 7.17 -18.32 -13.37
N SER A 56 8.41 -18.51 -12.90
CA SER A 56 9.34 -19.50 -13.44
C SER A 56 10.16 -20.15 -12.34
N LYS A 57 10.40 -21.45 -12.47
CA LYS A 57 11.28 -22.23 -11.59
C LYS A 57 12.74 -21.75 -11.65
N MET A 58 13.12 -21.02 -12.71
CA MET A 58 14.47 -20.46 -12.85
C MET A 58 14.67 -19.17 -12.03
N MET A 59 13.62 -18.62 -11.41
CA MET A 59 13.76 -17.44 -10.58
C MET A 59 14.50 -17.77 -9.29
N LEU A 60 15.55 -16.98 -9.00
CA LEU A 60 16.29 -17.12 -7.74
C LEU A 60 15.33 -16.96 -6.54
N PRO A 61 15.38 -17.87 -5.55
CA PRO A 61 14.67 -17.69 -4.29
C PRO A 61 15.01 -16.33 -3.65
N GLY A 62 13.99 -15.60 -3.19
CA GLY A 62 14.18 -14.27 -2.58
C GLY A 62 14.40 -13.08 -3.54
N SER A 63 14.40 -13.31 -4.86
CA SER A 63 14.34 -12.24 -5.88
C SER A 63 13.02 -11.47 -5.85
N ASN A 64 12.94 -10.32 -6.53
CA ASN A 64 11.71 -9.52 -6.69
C ASN A 64 10.90 -9.32 -5.38
N ARG A 65 11.58 -8.78 -4.36
CA ARG A 65 10.96 -8.49 -3.06
C ARG A 65 9.97 -7.34 -3.19
N ARG A 66 8.79 -7.51 -2.59
CA ARG A 66 7.70 -6.52 -2.55
C ARG A 66 7.56 -5.82 -1.20
N ILE A 67 8.21 -6.36 -0.17
CA ILE A 67 8.39 -5.71 1.13
C ILE A 67 9.76 -5.02 1.08
N LEU A 68 9.75 -3.71 1.30
CA LEU A 68 10.91 -2.85 1.19
C LEU A 68 11.04 -2.00 2.47
N PRO A 69 12.21 -1.97 3.12
CA PRO A 69 12.43 -1.09 4.26
C PRO A 69 12.47 0.35 3.78
N VAL A 70 11.82 1.26 4.50
CA VAL A 70 11.83 2.71 4.20
C VAL A 70 12.78 3.42 5.14
N HIS A 71 12.63 3.19 6.45
CA HIS A 71 13.50 3.70 7.50
C HIS A 71 13.80 2.58 8.51
N ARG A 72 14.56 2.88 9.56
CA ARG A 72 14.87 1.92 10.64
C ARG A 72 13.61 1.44 11.36
N HIS A 73 12.62 2.30 11.53
CA HIS A 73 11.38 2.01 12.25
C HIS A 73 10.16 1.81 11.34
N SER A 74 10.32 1.87 10.01
CA SER A 74 9.20 1.77 9.07
C SER A 74 9.53 0.98 7.80
N GLY A 75 8.52 0.28 7.28
CA GLY A 75 8.61 -0.54 6.07
C GLY A 75 7.32 -0.48 5.25
N MET A 76 7.45 -0.75 3.96
CA MET A 76 6.33 -0.71 3.01
C MET A 76 6.18 -2.04 2.29
N ALA A 77 4.95 -2.47 2.11
CA ALA A 77 4.58 -3.60 1.27
C ALA A 77 3.74 -3.12 0.07
N VAL A 78 4.18 -3.46 -1.13
CA VAL A 78 3.59 -2.96 -2.38
C VAL A 78 2.64 -3.98 -3.02
N ALA A 79 1.41 -3.56 -3.29
CA ALA A 79 0.41 -4.22 -4.14
C ALA A 79 0.29 -3.53 -5.50
N GLY A 80 0.07 -4.29 -6.58
CA GLY A 80 -0.03 -3.75 -7.93
C GLY A 80 1.27 -3.80 -8.74
N LEU A 81 1.49 -2.79 -9.57
CA LEU A 81 2.65 -2.71 -10.45
C LEU A 81 3.93 -2.46 -9.64
N ALA A 82 4.85 -3.42 -9.65
CA ALA A 82 6.07 -3.36 -8.84
C ALA A 82 7.00 -2.19 -9.21
N ALA A 83 7.01 -1.76 -10.47
CA ALA A 83 7.82 -0.62 -10.92
C ALA A 83 7.36 0.70 -10.27
N ASP A 84 6.05 0.95 -10.28
CA ASP A 84 5.41 2.10 -9.64
C ASP A 84 5.66 2.09 -8.13
N GLY A 85 5.49 0.93 -7.49
CA GLY A 85 5.72 0.82 -6.04
C GLY A 85 7.16 1.10 -5.63
N ARG A 86 8.16 0.76 -6.46
CA ARG A 86 9.56 1.12 -6.18
C ARG A 86 9.76 2.64 -6.19
N GLN A 87 9.06 3.37 -7.06
CA GLN A 87 9.11 4.84 -7.06
C GLN A 87 8.47 5.41 -5.80
N ILE A 88 7.32 4.89 -5.38
CA ILE A 88 6.67 5.30 -4.13
C ILE A 88 7.61 5.07 -2.93
N VAL A 89 8.24 3.89 -2.85
CA VAL A 89 9.21 3.57 -1.79
C VAL A 89 10.43 4.49 -1.85
N ALA A 90 10.96 4.78 -3.04
CA ALA A 90 12.09 5.69 -3.19
C ALA A 90 11.72 7.11 -2.71
N ARG A 91 10.51 7.59 -3.04
CA ARG A 91 9.99 8.86 -2.54
C ARG A 91 9.85 8.84 -1.02
N ALA A 92 9.25 7.79 -0.45
CA ALA A 92 9.10 7.63 0.98
C ALA A 92 10.44 7.64 1.74
N LYS A 93 11.48 7.00 1.18
CA LYS A 93 12.85 7.03 1.72
C LYS A 93 13.44 8.42 1.72
N SER A 94 13.28 9.14 0.60
CA SER A 94 13.74 10.53 0.47
C SER A 94 13.06 11.43 1.49
N GLU A 95 11.74 11.32 1.65
CA GLU A 95 10.98 12.09 2.65
C GLU A 95 11.41 11.78 4.08
N ALA A 96 11.57 10.49 4.42
CA ALA A 96 12.01 10.08 5.76
C ALA A 96 13.41 10.60 6.10
N THR A 97 14.33 10.57 5.12
CA THR A 97 15.70 11.06 5.28
C THR A 97 15.74 12.58 5.38
N SER A 98 14.96 13.26 4.55
CA SER A 98 14.82 14.72 4.58
C SER A 98 14.28 15.20 5.92
N TYR A 99 13.19 14.59 6.40
CA TYR A 99 12.62 14.90 7.71
C TYR A 99 13.63 14.72 8.84
N GLN A 100 14.35 13.60 8.86
CA GLN A 100 15.37 13.36 9.88
C GLN A 100 16.53 14.37 9.80
N SER A 101 16.90 14.81 8.60
CA SER A 101 17.97 15.80 8.42
C SER A 101 17.56 17.19 8.90
N VAL A 102 16.29 17.55 8.71
CA VAL A 102 15.77 18.88 9.09
C VAL A 102 15.41 18.95 10.58
N TYR A 103 14.75 17.93 11.11
CA TYR A 103 14.21 17.94 12.48
C TYR A 103 15.07 17.17 13.49
N GLY A 104 16.05 16.39 13.04
CA GLY A 104 16.92 15.59 13.91
C GLY A 104 16.25 14.33 14.50
N GLU A 105 14.97 14.09 14.20
CA GLU A 105 14.18 12.98 14.74
C GLU A 105 13.64 12.06 13.63
N PRO A 106 13.41 10.76 13.90
CA PRO A 106 12.77 9.87 12.93
C PRO A 106 11.36 10.37 12.59
N ILE A 107 10.98 10.27 11.31
CA ILE A 107 9.67 10.73 10.84
C ILE A 107 8.52 9.93 11.48
N PRO A 108 7.47 10.60 11.99
CA PRO A 108 6.28 9.90 12.44
C PRO A 108 5.58 9.14 11.30
N VAL A 109 5.03 7.96 11.60
CA VAL A 109 4.44 7.09 10.55
C VAL A 109 3.23 7.75 9.89
N LYS A 110 2.44 8.50 10.66
CA LYS A 110 1.32 9.31 10.15
C LYS A 110 1.79 10.34 9.11
N GLU A 111 2.80 11.13 9.45
CA GLU A 111 3.35 12.17 8.58
C GLU A 111 3.94 11.57 7.30
N LEU A 112 4.64 10.44 7.42
CA LEU A 112 5.16 9.71 6.26
C LEU A 112 4.03 9.21 5.35
N ALA A 113 2.94 8.69 5.92
CA ALA A 113 1.78 8.24 5.15
C ALA A 113 1.13 9.39 4.37
N GLU A 114 0.91 10.53 5.04
CA GLU A 114 0.28 11.72 4.43
C GLU A 114 1.14 12.32 3.31
N ARG A 115 2.47 12.39 3.49
CA ARG A 115 3.38 12.86 2.42
C ARG A 115 3.41 11.93 1.22
N VAL A 116 3.41 10.62 1.45
CA VAL A 116 3.34 9.64 0.37
C VAL A 116 2.00 9.71 -0.35
N ALA A 117 0.89 9.83 0.40
CA ALA A 117 -0.45 9.96 -0.16
C ALA A 117 -0.58 11.23 -1.02
N SER A 118 -0.03 12.36 -0.55
CA SER A 118 0.03 13.62 -1.29
C SER A 118 0.79 13.49 -2.61
N TYR A 119 1.92 12.75 -2.59
CA TYR A 119 2.69 12.46 -3.80
C TYR A 119 1.93 11.57 -4.79
N VAL A 120 1.22 10.56 -4.30
CA VAL A 120 0.37 9.70 -5.14
C VAL A 120 -0.79 10.50 -5.74
N HIS A 121 -1.43 11.36 -4.94
CA HIS A 121 -2.50 12.23 -5.37
C HIS A 121 -2.07 13.23 -6.44
N LEU A 122 -0.84 13.74 -6.36
CA LEU A 122 -0.30 14.65 -7.36
C LEU A 122 -0.37 14.06 -8.78
N CYS A 123 -0.14 12.75 -8.92
CA CYS A 123 -0.21 12.05 -10.21
C CYS A 123 -1.64 11.85 -10.75
N THR A 124 -2.68 12.15 -9.97
CA THR A 124 -4.07 12.14 -10.44
C THR A 124 -4.59 13.52 -10.84
N LEU A 125 -3.88 14.59 -10.47
CA LEU A 125 -4.26 15.97 -10.75
C LEU A 125 -3.75 16.50 -12.10
N TYR A 126 -2.61 16.00 -12.58
CA TYR A 126 -1.98 16.50 -13.82
C TYR A 126 -2.31 15.64 -15.03
N TRP A 127 -2.77 16.27 -16.12
CA TRP A 127 -3.23 15.59 -17.34
C TRP A 127 -2.15 14.75 -18.06
N TRP A 128 -0.88 15.15 -17.95
CA TRP A 128 0.25 14.48 -18.61
C TRP A 128 0.83 13.33 -17.79
N LEU A 129 0.35 13.14 -16.55
CA LEU A 129 0.72 12.05 -15.68
C LEU A 129 -0.38 10.99 -15.65
N ARG A 130 0.02 9.75 -15.42
CA ARG A 130 -0.90 8.65 -15.13
C ARG A 130 -0.93 8.36 -13.62
N PRO A 131 -2.05 7.86 -13.07
CA PRO A 131 -2.09 7.41 -11.69
C PRO A 131 -1.13 6.23 -11.48
N PHE A 132 -0.72 6.04 -10.23
CA PHE A 132 0.07 4.87 -9.86
C PHE A 132 -0.81 3.62 -9.91
N GLY A 133 -0.36 2.58 -10.61
CA GLY A 133 -1.03 1.28 -10.67
C GLY A 133 -0.71 0.40 -9.47
N CYS A 134 -0.45 1.00 -8.30
CA CYS A 134 -0.04 0.29 -7.10
C CYS A 134 -0.65 0.91 -5.84
N GLY A 135 -1.01 0.06 -4.88
CA GLY A 135 -1.38 0.43 -3.52
C GLY A 135 -0.28 0.00 -2.56
N VAL A 136 -0.06 0.74 -1.49
CA VAL A 136 1.03 0.44 -0.54
C VAL A 136 0.49 0.37 0.87
N ILE A 137 0.91 -0.66 1.60
CA ILE A 137 0.71 -0.76 3.03
C ILE A 137 2.01 -0.28 3.70
N LEU A 138 1.90 0.76 4.51
CA LEU A 138 2.99 1.32 5.32
C LEU A 138 2.80 0.87 6.76
N GLY A 139 3.78 0.15 7.31
CA GLY A 139 3.84 -0.19 8.71
C GLY A 139 5.04 0.47 9.37
N GLY A 140 4.87 1.02 10.57
CA GLY A 140 6.00 1.44 11.39
C GLY A 140 5.71 1.45 12.87
N TYR A 141 6.78 1.48 13.66
CA TYR A 141 6.74 1.58 15.10
C TYR A 141 7.30 2.94 15.52
N ASP A 142 6.44 3.80 16.05
CA ASP A 142 6.80 5.16 16.44
C ASP A 142 6.64 5.36 17.96
N ARG A 143 6.85 6.59 18.45
CA ARG A 143 6.62 6.99 19.85
C ARG A 143 5.19 6.66 20.33
N ASP A 144 4.22 6.79 19.43
CA ASP A 144 2.81 6.45 19.67
C ASP A 144 2.50 4.93 19.54
N GLY A 145 3.54 4.11 19.40
CA GLY A 145 3.44 2.67 19.22
C GLY A 145 3.26 2.22 17.75
N PRO A 146 2.77 1.00 17.52
CA PRO A 146 2.64 0.44 16.18
C PRO A 146 1.48 1.10 15.40
N GLN A 147 1.77 1.57 14.19
CA GLN A 147 0.80 2.18 13.28
C GLN A 147 0.87 1.56 11.88
N LEU A 148 -0.30 1.16 11.37
CA LEU A 148 -0.47 0.60 10.04
C LEU A 148 -1.34 1.55 9.19
N TYR A 149 -0.83 1.93 8.03
CA TYR A 149 -1.50 2.78 7.05
C TYR A 149 -1.58 2.07 5.70
N MET A 150 -2.65 2.35 4.97
CA MET A 150 -2.79 1.93 3.58
C MET A 150 -2.99 3.17 2.73
N VAL A 151 -2.20 3.26 1.65
CA VAL A 151 -2.28 4.32 0.65
C VAL A 151 -2.80 3.71 -0.64
N GLU A 152 -3.94 4.21 -1.10
CA GLU A 152 -4.58 3.78 -2.35
C GLU A 152 -4.09 4.60 -3.55
N PRO A 153 -4.22 4.08 -4.79
CA PRO A 153 -3.89 4.80 -6.03
C PRO A 153 -4.52 6.19 -6.18
N SER A 154 -5.63 6.44 -5.49
CA SER A 154 -6.33 7.72 -5.44
C SER A 154 -5.56 8.81 -4.68
N GLY A 155 -4.55 8.41 -3.90
CA GLY A 155 -3.83 9.30 -2.98
C GLY A 155 -4.52 9.45 -1.63
N ILE A 156 -5.47 8.56 -1.29
CA ILE A 156 -6.10 8.53 0.02
C ILE A 156 -5.29 7.61 0.94
N SER A 157 -5.00 8.09 2.15
CA SER A 157 -4.40 7.31 3.22
C SER A 157 -5.38 7.08 4.37
N TYR A 158 -5.52 5.83 4.79
CA TYR A 158 -6.30 5.47 5.97
C TYR A 158 -5.45 4.66 6.95
N ARG A 159 -5.74 4.83 8.25
CA ARG A 159 -5.15 4.04 9.33
C ARG A 159 -5.99 2.78 9.57
N TYR A 160 -5.33 1.63 9.65
CA TYR A 160 -6.01 0.34 9.83
C TYR A 160 -5.46 -0.42 11.04
N PHE A 161 -6.28 -1.31 11.60
CA PHE A 161 -5.80 -2.38 12.48
C PHE A 161 -5.33 -3.58 11.67
N GLY A 162 -6.04 -3.91 10.59
CA GLY A 162 -5.63 -4.88 9.58
C GLY A 162 -6.04 -4.38 8.21
N ALA A 163 -5.16 -4.55 7.23
CA ALA A 163 -5.37 -4.11 5.86
C ALA A 163 -5.00 -5.24 4.91
N ALA A 164 -5.77 -5.38 3.82
CA ALA A 164 -5.50 -6.33 2.75
C ALA A 164 -5.76 -5.67 1.40
N VAL A 165 -4.82 -5.86 0.47
CA VAL A 165 -4.83 -5.27 -0.88
C VAL A 165 -4.44 -6.34 -1.90
N GLY A 166 -5.04 -6.32 -3.09
CA GLY A 166 -4.79 -7.29 -4.16
C GLY A 166 -5.95 -8.26 -4.37
N LYS A 167 -5.70 -9.32 -5.15
CA LYS A 167 -6.73 -10.27 -5.62
C LYS A 167 -7.46 -10.97 -4.48
N GLY A 168 -6.75 -11.37 -3.44
CA GLY A 168 -7.30 -12.05 -2.27
C GLY A 168 -7.89 -11.12 -1.20
N LYS A 169 -8.04 -9.80 -1.46
CA LYS A 169 -8.39 -8.83 -0.40
C LYS A 169 -9.68 -9.17 0.36
N GLN A 170 -10.69 -9.70 -0.31
CA GLN A 170 -11.99 -9.96 0.32
C GLN A 170 -11.93 -11.17 1.26
N ALA A 171 -11.30 -12.27 0.81
CA ALA A 171 -11.07 -13.44 1.66
C ALA A 171 -10.16 -13.10 2.85
N ALA A 172 -9.07 -12.35 2.59
CA ALA A 172 -8.15 -11.93 3.63
C ALA A 172 -8.81 -11.03 4.69
N LYS A 173 -9.69 -10.10 4.27
CA LYS A 173 -10.46 -9.27 5.22
C LYS A 173 -11.33 -10.11 6.14
N THR A 174 -12.05 -11.10 5.59
CA THR A 174 -12.92 -11.99 6.38
C THR A 174 -12.13 -12.77 7.44
N GLU A 175 -10.91 -13.22 7.14
CA GLU A 175 -10.08 -13.90 8.14
C GLU A 175 -9.50 -12.92 9.17
N ILE A 176 -9.06 -11.73 8.75
CA ILE A 176 -8.55 -10.69 9.65
C ILE A 176 -9.63 -10.24 10.65
N GLU A 177 -10.88 -10.14 10.23
CA GLU A 177 -12.02 -9.74 11.10
C GLU A 177 -12.28 -10.74 12.24
N LYS A 178 -11.92 -12.03 12.07
CA LYS A 178 -12.05 -13.04 13.12
C LYS A 178 -10.97 -12.92 14.20
N LEU A 179 -9.87 -12.21 13.92
CA LEU A 179 -8.71 -12.13 14.80
C LEU A 179 -8.84 -11.00 15.81
N LYS A 180 -8.45 -11.27 17.06
CA LYS A 180 -8.33 -10.24 18.11
C LYS A 180 -6.97 -9.54 18.05
N LEU A 181 -6.83 -8.65 17.07
CA LEU A 181 -5.57 -7.97 16.73
C LEU A 181 -4.92 -7.22 17.91
N SER A 182 -5.71 -6.68 18.84
CA SER A 182 -5.22 -5.93 20.01
C SER A 182 -4.54 -6.79 21.08
N GLU A 183 -4.84 -8.09 21.14
CA GLU A 183 -4.32 -9.00 22.19
C GLU A 183 -3.17 -9.88 21.66
N MET A 184 -3.10 -10.05 20.34
CA MET A 184 -2.13 -10.89 19.66
C MET A 184 -0.71 -10.33 19.68
N THR A 185 0.26 -11.23 19.87
CA THR A 185 1.69 -10.94 19.67
C THR A 185 2.07 -10.98 18.20
N CYS A 186 3.18 -10.34 17.82
CA CYS A 186 3.75 -10.43 16.46
C CYS A 186 4.09 -11.88 16.09
N ARG A 187 4.51 -12.71 17.06
CA ARG A 187 4.85 -14.12 16.80
C ARG A 187 3.64 -14.92 16.35
N GLU A 188 2.50 -14.76 17.03
CA GLU A 188 1.23 -15.36 16.62
C GLU A 188 0.73 -14.72 15.32
N GLY A 189 0.90 -13.40 15.18
CA GLY A 189 0.53 -12.67 13.97
C GLY A 189 1.24 -13.17 12.72
N VAL A 190 2.52 -13.55 12.79
CA VAL A 190 3.25 -14.16 11.66
C VAL A 190 2.60 -15.47 11.21
N ILE A 191 2.18 -16.30 12.16
CA ILE A 191 1.54 -17.59 11.85
C ILE A 191 0.19 -17.36 11.18
N GLU A 192 -0.62 -16.44 11.70
CA GLU A 192 -1.93 -16.13 11.11
C GLU A 192 -1.80 -15.47 9.75
N VAL A 193 -0.89 -14.51 9.58
CA VAL A 193 -0.63 -13.90 8.26
C VAL A 193 -0.20 -14.94 7.23
N ALA A 194 0.64 -15.91 7.62
CA ALA A 194 1.08 -17.00 6.74
C ALA A 194 -0.05 -17.98 6.37
N LYS A 195 -1.09 -18.11 7.20
CA LYS A 195 -2.28 -18.92 6.87
C LYS A 195 -3.22 -18.21 5.88
N ILE A 196 -3.26 -16.88 5.93
CA ILE A 196 -4.15 -16.05 5.11
C ILE A 196 -3.53 -15.76 3.74
N SER A 197 -2.20 -15.70 3.64
CA SER A 197 -1.44 -15.38 2.42
C SER A 197 -1.30 -16.52 1.44
#